data_AF-A0A0F0IGJ4-F1
#
_entry.id   AF-A0A0F0IGJ4-F1
#
_cell.length_a   1.000
_cell.length_b   1.000
_cell.length_c   1.000
_cell.angle_alpha   90.00
_cell.angle_beta   90.00
_cell.angle_gamma   90.00
#
_symmetry.space_group_name_H-M   'P 1'
#
loop_
_entity.id
_entity.type
_entity.pdbx_description
1 polymer ?
#
loop_
_entity_poly.entity_id
_entity_poly.type
_entity_poly.pdbx_seq_one_letter_code
_entity_poly.pdbx_strand_id
1 'polypeptide(L)'
;MVLNLLPYILAASFQLNALVSNLPYRLFQRSLPGSLATAPEGAVGYYQPPPGPVVNNAQPTETRPVVDMTASVTSTADTQGLSRELKQEPTELNGAPPVTGNPRGNFAILTGTATKTQAMMERTQAATAGRDIASQELCFSPIVPHSLLYSTPGQYYSSTQTTKMSLQTPLCSLLKIQHPVLLAGMARASGAPLAAAVSNAGGLGTVGGLGYTPEQLSEMLTELKASLRDPSLPFGVDLALPQVGGGARATNHDYTHGQLDQLIDVVISHGAKLFVSAVGVPPERVIKRLHDAGILIMNMVGAPKHAEKALKLGVDIVCAQGGEGGGHTGDIPFSVLVPAVVDVAKKYKSPLTGQPALVVAAGGINDGRSLAASLMLGAVGVWVGTRFVASEESSASQLHKEAVVGAQYGETKRTLVVSGRPLRMLPNDYIKNWEKRPQEIAQLTAKGIVPIEHDFNNDKEDIEIPYLMGDVSGIIKQIKPAGVIVQEMVQQAVEMLRTGGSYINAGPASKL
;
A
#
# COMPACT_ATOMS: atom_id res chain seq x y z
N MET A 1 36.93 -30.62 -42.97
CA MET A 1 36.25 -29.89 -44.07
C MET A 1 35.35 -28.74 -43.53
N VAL A 2 35.79 -27.99 -42.51
CA VAL A 2 35.13 -26.75 -42.01
C VAL A 2 36.21 -25.76 -41.57
N LEU A 3 37.15 -25.44 -42.47
CA LEU A 3 38.18 -24.42 -42.22
C LEU A 3 38.46 -23.55 -43.47
N ASN A 4 37.58 -23.58 -44.46
CA ASN A 4 37.71 -22.82 -45.72
C ASN A 4 36.57 -21.81 -45.99
N LEU A 5 35.70 -21.52 -45.01
CA LEU A 5 34.57 -20.58 -45.20
C LEU A 5 34.66 -19.28 -44.37
N LEU A 6 35.68 -19.13 -43.52
CA LEU A 6 35.86 -17.94 -42.69
C LEU A 6 36.11 -16.63 -43.47
N PRO A 7 36.78 -16.60 -44.64
CA PRO A 7 37.01 -15.35 -45.38
C PRO A 7 35.74 -14.75 -46.01
N TYR A 8 34.73 -15.58 -46.32
CA TYR A 8 33.53 -15.14 -47.04
C TYR A 8 32.45 -14.55 -46.12
N ILE A 9 32.44 -14.93 -44.85
CA ILE A 9 31.49 -14.40 -43.85
C ILE A 9 31.90 -12.99 -43.37
N LEU A 10 33.21 -12.70 -43.34
CA LEU A 10 33.75 -11.39 -42.98
C LEU A 10 33.55 -10.34 -44.09
N ALA A 11 33.59 -10.74 -45.37
CA ALA A 11 33.36 -9.84 -46.50
C ALA A 11 31.89 -9.38 -46.63
N ALA A 12 30.93 -10.26 -46.33
CA ALA A 12 29.50 -9.92 -46.37
C ALA A 12 29.07 -8.95 -45.24
N SER A 13 29.78 -8.98 -44.11
CA SER A 13 29.48 -8.14 -42.94
C SER A 13 29.94 -6.69 -43.11
N PHE A 14 31.02 -6.45 -43.87
CA PHE A 14 31.55 -5.11 -44.14
C PHE A 14 30.76 -4.35 -45.22
N GLN A 15 30.17 -5.03 -46.20
CA GLN A 15 29.36 -4.38 -47.23
C GLN A 15 27.96 -3.97 -46.75
N LEU A 16 27.41 -4.62 -45.71
CA LEU A 16 26.11 -4.25 -45.14
C LEU A 16 26.16 -2.93 -44.35
N ASN A 17 27.26 -2.67 -43.63
CA ASN A 17 27.43 -1.43 -42.84
C ASN A 17 27.64 -0.18 -43.72
N ALA A 18 28.23 -0.34 -44.92
CA ALA A 18 28.42 0.76 -45.86
C ALA A 18 27.12 1.16 -46.60
N LEU A 19 26.15 0.25 -46.73
CA LEU A 19 24.89 0.51 -47.43
C LEU A 19 23.82 1.19 -46.56
N VAL A 20 23.85 0.99 -45.24
CA VAL A 20 22.86 1.56 -44.30
C VAL A 20 23.20 3.01 -43.90
N SER A 21 24.44 3.44 -44.11
CA SER A 21 24.95 4.73 -43.64
C SER A 21 24.76 5.91 -44.62
N ASN A 22 24.21 5.69 -45.82
CA ASN A 22 24.17 6.72 -46.88
C ASN A 22 22.93 6.64 -47.80
N LEU A 23 21.71 6.81 -47.27
CA LEU A 23 20.56 7.15 -48.13
C LEU A 23 19.68 8.28 -47.57
N PRO A 24 19.34 9.29 -48.40
CA PRO A 24 18.54 10.43 -47.98
C PRO A 24 17.05 10.12 -47.93
N TYR A 25 16.37 10.83 -47.02
CA TYR A 25 14.94 10.81 -46.76
C TYR A 25 14.15 11.31 -47.99
N ARG A 26 13.60 10.40 -48.82
CA ARG A 26 12.37 10.57 -49.62
C ARG A 26 12.10 9.31 -50.46
N LEU A 27 10.80 9.02 -50.62
CA LEU A 27 10.17 8.00 -51.47
C LEU A 27 9.87 6.66 -50.78
N PHE A 28 8.63 6.51 -50.30
CA PHE A 28 7.76 5.43 -50.75
C PHE A 28 6.29 5.86 -50.57
N GLN A 29 5.66 6.22 -51.69
CA GLN A 29 4.21 6.26 -51.89
C GLN A 29 3.88 5.26 -53.00
N ARG A 30 2.70 4.62 -52.87
CA ARG A 30 2.02 3.66 -53.77
C ARG A 30 2.52 2.21 -53.73
N SER A 31 1.72 1.14 -53.78
CA SER A 31 0.30 0.79 -53.46
C SER A 31 0.10 -0.62 -54.05
N LEU A 32 -0.41 -1.64 -53.33
CA LEU A 32 -1.73 -2.32 -53.49
C LEU A 32 -1.57 -3.81 -53.02
N PRO A 33 -2.63 -4.62 -52.82
CA PRO A 33 -4.01 -4.36 -52.40
C PRO A 33 -4.53 -5.33 -51.28
N GLY A 34 -5.62 -4.98 -50.60
CA GLY A 34 -6.51 -5.97 -49.97
C GLY A 34 -7.05 -5.64 -48.58
N SER A 35 -8.31 -5.23 -48.53
CA SER A 35 -9.22 -5.21 -47.36
C SER A 35 -8.97 -4.18 -46.26
N LEU A 36 -9.42 -2.94 -46.51
CA LEU A 36 -9.97 -2.08 -45.45
C LEU A 36 -11.31 -1.53 -45.96
N ALA A 37 -12.38 -1.94 -45.31
CA ALA A 37 -13.66 -1.27 -45.40
C ALA A 37 -13.50 0.15 -44.84
N THR A 38 -13.93 1.13 -45.61
CA THR A 38 -13.94 2.56 -45.29
C THR A 38 -14.93 2.83 -44.14
N ALA A 39 -14.43 3.35 -43.01
CA ALA A 39 -15.25 4.11 -42.07
C ALA A 39 -15.32 5.58 -42.52
N PRO A 40 -16.48 6.25 -42.49
CA PRO A 40 -16.61 7.63 -42.94
C PRO A 40 -15.94 8.62 -41.97
N GLU A 41 -15.48 9.75 -42.51
CA GLU A 41 -14.91 10.87 -41.76
C GLU A 41 -15.87 11.35 -40.66
N GLY A 42 -15.39 11.36 -39.41
CA GLY A 42 -16.16 11.78 -38.23
C GLY A 42 -15.96 10.94 -36.96
N ALA A 43 -15.26 9.81 -37.02
CA ALA A 43 -15.10 8.90 -35.88
C ALA A 43 -13.74 9.05 -35.16
N VAL A 44 -13.52 10.19 -34.49
CA VAL A 44 -12.58 10.26 -33.36
C VAL A 44 -13.29 10.97 -32.22
N GLY A 45 -14.09 10.21 -31.47
CA GLY A 45 -14.71 10.70 -30.25
C GLY A 45 -13.65 10.83 -29.16
N TYR A 46 -13.17 12.05 -28.93
CA TYR A 46 -12.56 12.36 -27.65
C TYR A 46 -13.63 12.20 -26.57
N TYR A 47 -13.39 11.33 -25.59
CA TYR A 47 -14.20 11.26 -24.39
C TYR A 47 -14.06 12.59 -23.63
N GLN A 48 -15.06 13.46 -23.77
CA GLN A 48 -15.24 14.57 -22.84
C GLN A 48 -16.00 14.03 -21.62
N PRO A 49 -15.45 14.14 -20.40
CA PRO A 49 -16.23 13.84 -19.20
C PRO A 49 -17.42 14.83 -19.11
N PRO A 50 -18.57 14.39 -18.57
CA PRO A 50 -19.72 15.27 -18.39
C PRO A 50 -19.33 16.49 -17.53
N PRO A 51 -19.86 17.70 -17.82
CA PRO A 51 -19.58 18.87 -17.01
C PRO A 51 -19.99 18.60 -15.56
N GLY A 52 -19.07 18.85 -14.64
CA GLY A 52 -19.37 18.83 -13.21
C GLY A 52 -20.46 19.87 -12.87
N PRO A 53 -21.12 19.75 -11.71
CA PRO A 53 -22.16 20.68 -11.32
C PRO A 53 -21.63 22.12 -11.30
N VAL A 54 -22.31 23.00 -12.03
CA VAL A 54 -22.08 24.43 -12.04
C VAL A 54 -22.36 24.97 -10.64
N VAL A 55 -21.31 25.36 -9.92
CA VAL A 55 -21.44 26.16 -8.71
C VAL A 55 -21.74 27.58 -9.16
N ASN A 56 -22.97 28.05 -8.92
CA ASN A 56 -23.32 29.45 -9.08
C ASN A 56 -22.46 30.26 -8.09
N ASN A 57 -21.49 31.00 -8.63
CA ASN A 57 -20.76 32.01 -7.88
C ASN A 57 -21.74 33.10 -7.43
N ALA A 58 -22.09 33.10 -6.14
CA ALA A 58 -22.61 34.29 -5.50
C ALA A 58 -21.54 35.39 -5.56
N GLN A 59 -21.92 36.56 -6.06
CA GLN A 59 -21.04 37.73 -6.15
C GLN A 59 -20.52 38.16 -4.76
N PRO A 60 -19.30 38.70 -4.68
CA PRO A 60 -18.78 39.26 -3.44
C PRO A 60 -19.46 40.62 -3.18
N THR A 61 -20.27 40.70 -2.13
CA THR A 61 -20.69 41.99 -1.57
C THR A 61 -19.50 42.66 -0.90
N GLU A 62 -19.12 43.82 -1.43
CA GLU A 62 -18.19 44.76 -0.82
C GLU A 62 -18.60 45.08 0.62
N THR A 63 -17.67 45.00 1.57
CA THR A 63 -17.81 45.66 2.87
C THR A 63 -16.74 46.74 2.96
N ARG A 64 -17.18 48.00 2.96
CA ARG A 64 -16.38 49.15 3.38
C ARG A 64 -16.40 49.26 4.91
N PRO A 65 -15.35 49.83 5.52
CA PRO A 65 -15.17 49.86 6.96
C PRO A 65 -15.95 51.04 7.58
N VAL A 66 -16.47 50.83 8.79
CA VAL A 66 -16.83 51.94 9.68
C VAL A 66 -16.13 51.74 11.02
N VAL A 67 -15.35 52.75 11.32
CA VAL A 67 -14.61 53.10 12.52
C VAL A 67 -15.64 53.59 13.55
N ASP A 68 -15.65 53.12 14.80
CA ASP A 68 -14.86 53.73 15.87
C ASP A 68 -15.37 53.45 17.31
N MET A 69 -14.37 53.42 18.19
CA MET A 69 -14.29 53.99 19.53
C MET A 69 -15.14 53.48 20.72
N THR A 70 -14.36 53.21 21.78
CA THR A 70 -14.59 53.50 23.22
C THR A 70 -15.59 52.63 23.97
N ALA A 71 -15.39 52.22 25.23
CA ALA A 71 -14.36 52.48 26.22
C ALA A 71 -14.29 51.33 27.23
N SER A 72 -13.12 51.24 27.86
CA SER A 72 -12.81 50.65 29.15
C SER A 72 -13.90 50.75 30.23
N VAL A 73 -13.98 49.77 31.14
CA VAL A 73 -13.57 49.89 32.57
C VAL A 73 -13.89 48.58 33.34
N THR A 74 -12.88 48.16 34.10
CA THR A 74 -12.80 47.27 35.29
C THR A 74 -14.03 47.33 36.23
N SER A 75 -14.42 46.37 37.08
CA SER A 75 -13.66 45.60 38.09
C SER A 75 -14.59 44.63 38.84
N THR A 76 -14.03 43.48 39.26
CA THR A 76 -14.14 42.81 40.60
C THR A 76 -15.47 42.66 41.37
N ALA A 77 -15.66 41.43 41.86
CA ALA A 77 -15.93 41.02 43.26
C ALA A 77 -17.27 40.30 43.57
N ASP A 78 -17.08 39.07 44.09
CA ASP A 78 -17.65 38.49 45.33
C ASP A 78 -19.10 37.98 45.46
N THR A 79 -19.15 36.63 45.59
CA THR A 79 -19.71 35.74 46.65
C THR A 79 -21.09 35.93 47.32
N GLN A 80 -21.62 34.75 47.72
CA GLN A 80 -22.75 34.43 48.64
C GLN A 80 -24.14 34.41 47.97
N GLY A 81 -25.06 33.48 48.22
CA GLY A 81 -25.18 32.36 49.17
C GLY A 81 -26.68 32.07 49.38
N LEU A 82 -27.02 30.82 49.74
CA LEU A 82 -28.31 30.34 50.31
C LEU A 82 -29.53 30.31 49.35
N SER A 83 -30.58 29.48 49.46
CA SER A 83 -30.95 28.21 50.10
C SER A 83 -32.48 28.05 49.87
N ARG A 84 -32.99 26.81 50.03
CA ARG A 84 -34.41 26.36 50.17
C ARG A 84 -35.11 25.92 48.88
N GLU A 85 -35.42 24.63 48.71
CA GLU A 85 -36.35 23.71 49.42
C GLU A 85 -37.77 23.71 48.83
N LEU A 86 -38.24 22.51 48.45
CA LEU A 86 -39.59 21.91 48.60
C LEU A 86 -39.45 20.45 48.05
N LYS A 87 -39.29 19.38 48.85
CA LYS A 87 -40.31 18.54 49.57
C LYS A 87 -41.51 18.16 48.71
N GLN A 88 -42.10 16.96 48.67
CA GLN A 88 -42.01 15.59 49.27
C GLN A 88 -43.06 14.77 48.45
N GLU A 89 -42.81 13.59 47.87
CA GLU A 89 -42.93 12.20 48.39
C GLU A 89 -44.39 11.69 48.65
N PRO A 90 -44.69 10.36 48.79
CA PRO A 90 -44.74 9.29 47.78
C PRO A 90 -46.00 8.38 47.97
N THR A 91 -46.08 7.18 47.36
CA THR A 91 -46.94 6.10 47.90
C THR A 91 -46.32 4.71 47.70
N GLU A 92 -46.10 4.08 48.85
CA GLU A 92 -45.69 2.71 49.21
C GLU A 92 -46.88 1.69 49.07
N LEU A 93 -46.85 0.35 49.23
CA LEU A 93 -46.02 -0.60 50.01
C LEU A 93 -46.44 -2.08 49.73
N ASN A 94 -45.63 -3.01 50.28
CA ASN A 94 -45.88 -4.40 50.74
C ASN A 94 -45.26 -5.52 49.87
N GLY A 95 -44.50 -6.52 50.37
CA GLY A 95 -44.11 -6.98 51.72
C GLY A 95 -43.70 -8.48 51.65
N ALA A 96 -42.59 -8.88 52.29
CA ALA A 96 -41.83 -10.16 52.18
C ALA A 96 -42.44 -11.39 52.94
N PRO A 97 -41.86 -12.63 52.97
CA PRO A 97 -40.53 -13.00 53.55
C PRO A 97 -39.78 -14.22 52.90
N PRO A 98 -38.60 -14.68 53.41
CA PRO A 98 -37.63 -15.53 52.69
C PRO A 98 -37.62 -17.02 53.14
N VAL A 99 -37.21 -17.94 52.25
CA VAL A 99 -36.82 -19.32 52.64
C VAL A 99 -35.65 -19.84 51.79
N THR A 100 -34.70 -20.44 52.50
CA THR A 100 -33.46 -21.12 52.11
C THR A 100 -33.65 -22.39 51.28
N GLY A 101 -32.73 -22.69 50.34
CA GLY A 101 -32.54 -24.05 49.82
C GLY A 101 -31.82 -24.14 48.47
N ASN A 102 -30.58 -24.65 48.48
CA ASN A 102 -29.93 -25.37 47.37
C ASN A 102 -29.79 -26.84 47.88
N PRO A 103 -29.75 -27.94 47.08
CA PRO A 103 -29.24 -27.97 45.71
C PRO A 103 -29.92 -28.91 44.69
N ARG A 104 -29.48 -28.72 43.42
CA ARG A 104 -29.37 -29.66 42.28
C ARG A 104 -30.29 -29.40 41.08
N GLY A 105 -29.63 -29.14 39.95
CA GLY A 105 -29.92 -29.73 38.65
C GLY A 105 -31.00 -29.04 37.82
N ASN A 106 -30.60 -28.20 36.88
CA ASN A 106 -30.92 -28.41 35.46
C ASN A 106 -30.19 -27.41 34.55
N PHE A 107 -29.68 -27.96 33.45
CA PHE A 107 -29.11 -27.27 32.30
C PHE A 107 -30.05 -26.15 31.81
N ALA A 108 -29.51 -24.94 31.64
CA ALA A 108 -30.12 -23.88 30.85
C ALA A 108 -29.22 -23.59 29.65
N ILE A 109 -29.74 -23.90 28.47
CA ILE A 109 -29.19 -23.54 27.16
C ILE A 109 -29.29 -22.01 27.03
N LEU A 110 -28.14 -21.33 26.99
CA LEU A 110 -28.03 -19.92 26.63
C LEU A 110 -27.70 -19.82 25.14
N THR A 111 -28.74 -19.68 24.32
CA THR A 111 -28.62 -19.17 22.95
C THR A 111 -28.48 -17.65 23.00
N GLY A 112 -27.25 -17.17 22.97
CA GLY A 112 -26.90 -15.77 22.68
C GLY A 112 -26.26 -15.68 21.30
N THR A 113 -26.88 -14.90 20.42
CA THR A 113 -26.66 -14.82 18.97
C THR A 113 -25.26 -14.34 18.58
N ALA A 114 -24.47 -15.21 17.95
CA ALA A 114 -23.34 -14.81 17.13
C ALA A 114 -23.87 -14.13 15.85
N THR A 115 -23.38 -12.94 15.53
CA THR A 115 -23.63 -12.29 14.23
C THR A 115 -23.08 -13.18 13.12
N LYS A 116 -23.89 -13.44 12.07
CA LYS A 116 -23.56 -14.33 10.92
C LYS A 116 -22.17 -14.08 10.31
N THR A 117 -21.63 -12.87 10.42
CA THR A 117 -20.28 -12.49 9.97
C THR A 117 -19.16 -13.22 10.72
N GLN A 118 -19.31 -13.47 12.02
CA GLN A 118 -18.28 -14.07 12.88
C GLN A 118 -18.20 -15.59 12.66
N ALA A 119 -19.35 -16.25 12.48
CA ALA A 119 -19.43 -17.67 12.16
C ALA A 119 -18.91 -18.02 10.75
N MET A 120 -18.90 -17.04 9.82
CA MET A 120 -18.35 -17.22 8.48
C MET A 120 -16.82 -17.01 8.44
N MET A 121 -16.28 -16.12 9.28
CA MET A 121 -14.82 -15.97 9.44
C MET A 121 -14.16 -17.26 9.95
N GLU A 122 -14.80 -17.97 10.88
CA GLU A 122 -14.32 -19.26 11.39
C GLU A 122 -14.40 -20.37 10.34
N ARG A 123 -15.42 -20.36 9.47
CA ARG A 123 -15.57 -21.37 8.39
C ARG A 123 -14.53 -21.21 7.28
N THR A 124 -14.07 -19.99 6.99
CA THR A 124 -12.98 -19.78 6.02
C THR A 124 -11.63 -20.20 6.59
N GLN A 125 -11.41 -20.09 7.91
CA GLN A 125 -10.20 -20.60 8.57
C GLN A 125 -10.16 -22.14 8.60
N ALA A 126 -11.29 -22.81 8.85
CA ALA A 126 -11.35 -24.28 8.88
C ALA A 126 -11.17 -24.93 7.48
N ALA A 127 -11.62 -24.28 6.40
CA ALA A 127 -11.50 -24.83 5.04
C ALA A 127 -10.06 -24.84 4.49
N THR A 128 -9.12 -24.14 5.14
CA THR A 128 -7.71 -24.06 4.73
C THR A 128 -6.81 -25.02 5.52
N ALA A 129 -7.33 -25.67 6.57
CA ALA A 129 -6.54 -26.47 7.52
C ALA A 129 -6.76 -27.99 7.46
N GLY A 130 -7.50 -28.51 6.48
CA GLY A 130 -7.86 -29.92 6.46
C GLY A 130 -7.93 -30.55 5.08
N ARG A 131 -6.77 -30.90 4.51
CA ARG A 131 -6.63 -32.04 3.58
C ARG A 131 -5.26 -32.68 3.76
N ASP A 132 -5.19 -33.63 4.67
CA ASP A 132 -4.20 -34.70 4.62
C ASP A 132 -4.45 -35.53 3.37
N ILE A 133 -3.48 -35.56 2.45
CA ILE A 133 -3.42 -36.56 1.39
C ILE A 133 -2.30 -37.52 1.78
N ALA A 134 -2.71 -38.71 2.22
CA ALA A 134 -1.83 -39.84 2.43
C ALA A 134 -1.16 -40.24 1.10
N SER A 135 0.15 -40.06 1.00
CA SER A 135 0.97 -40.64 -0.06
C SER A 135 1.57 -41.96 0.44
N GLN A 136 1.04 -43.07 -0.06
CA GLN A 136 1.63 -44.39 0.08
C GLN A 136 3.00 -44.44 -0.60
N GLU A 137 4.00 -44.96 0.12
CA GLU A 137 5.28 -45.37 -0.42
C GLU A 137 5.10 -46.45 -1.48
N LEU A 138 5.60 -46.21 -2.70
CA LEU A 138 5.98 -47.27 -3.62
C LEU A 138 7.40 -47.00 -4.11
N CYS A 139 8.29 -47.81 -3.56
CA CYS A 139 9.71 -47.90 -3.86
C CYS A 139 9.90 -48.50 -5.27
N PHE A 140 10.38 -47.71 -6.23
CA PHE A 140 10.98 -48.23 -7.46
C PHE A 140 12.06 -47.29 -8.01
N SER A 141 13.27 -47.82 -8.08
CA SER A 141 14.36 -47.40 -8.97
C SER A 141 15.23 -48.65 -9.18
N PRO A 142 16.06 -48.80 -10.24
CA PRO A 142 16.38 -47.85 -11.32
C PRO A 142 16.43 -48.49 -12.73
N ILE A 143 16.35 -47.69 -13.81
CA ILE A 143 17.09 -47.96 -15.07
C ILE A 143 17.52 -46.61 -15.68
N VAL A 144 18.83 -46.44 -15.84
CA VAL A 144 19.50 -45.34 -16.54
C VAL A 144 19.88 -45.81 -17.94
N PRO A 145 19.70 -45.02 -19.01
CA PRO A 145 20.47 -45.19 -20.23
C PRO A 145 21.56 -44.12 -20.38
N HIS A 146 22.69 -44.60 -20.89
CA HIS A 146 23.96 -43.92 -21.12
C HIS A 146 23.90 -42.73 -22.11
N SER A 147 24.53 -41.63 -21.67
CA SER A 147 25.43 -40.71 -22.40
C SER A 147 25.33 -40.56 -23.93
N LEU A 148 25.06 -39.34 -24.38
CA LEU A 148 25.66 -38.74 -25.58
C LEU A 148 26.34 -37.43 -25.20
N LEU A 149 27.66 -37.43 -25.38
CA LEU A 149 28.60 -36.35 -25.10
C LEU A 149 28.47 -35.24 -26.15
N TYR A 150 28.15 -34.03 -25.72
CA TYR A 150 28.54 -32.81 -26.41
C TYR A 150 29.35 -31.93 -25.46
N SER A 151 30.65 -31.97 -25.64
CA SER A 151 31.65 -31.14 -24.99
C SER A 151 31.45 -29.68 -25.43
N THR A 152 31.10 -28.81 -24.49
CA THR A 152 31.22 -27.35 -24.64
C THR A 152 32.39 -26.85 -23.79
N PRO A 153 33.25 -25.96 -24.30
CA PRO A 153 34.49 -25.57 -23.65
C PRO A 153 34.22 -24.76 -22.38
N GLY A 154 34.94 -25.11 -21.32
CA GLY A 154 34.77 -24.58 -19.97
C GLY A 154 34.87 -23.06 -19.90
N GLN A 155 33.81 -22.45 -19.37
CA GLN A 155 33.94 -21.18 -18.67
C GLN A 155 34.47 -21.50 -17.28
N TYR A 156 35.69 -21.03 -17.01
CA TYR A 156 36.17 -20.81 -15.66
C TYR A 156 35.16 -19.90 -14.94
N TYR A 157 34.32 -20.47 -14.08
CA TYR A 157 33.64 -19.71 -13.05
C TYR A 157 34.72 -19.23 -12.07
N SER A 158 35.30 -18.07 -12.37
CA SER A 158 35.98 -17.28 -11.36
C SER A 158 34.95 -16.99 -10.27
N SER A 159 35.25 -17.41 -9.04
CA SER A 159 34.54 -17.04 -7.82
C SER A 159 34.72 -15.54 -7.57
N THR A 160 34.09 -14.74 -8.42
CA THR A 160 33.84 -13.35 -8.10
C THR A 160 32.89 -13.40 -6.91
N GLN A 161 33.40 -13.03 -5.73
CA GLN A 161 32.55 -12.52 -4.66
C GLN A 161 31.60 -11.53 -5.32
N THR A 162 30.33 -11.89 -5.45
CA THR A 162 29.30 -10.94 -5.82
C THR A 162 29.32 -9.91 -4.72
N THR A 163 30.00 -8.79 -4.95
CA THR A 163 30.01 -7.67 -4.01
C THR A 163 28.55 -7.29 -3.84
N LYS A 164 27.97 -7.64 -2.70
CA LYS A 164 26.57 -7.38 -2.37
C LYS A 164 26.41 -5.86 -2.39
N MET A 165 25.86 -5.33 -3.47
CA MET A 165 25.76 -3.90 -3.65
C MET A 165 24.79 -3.34 -2.62
N SER A 166 25.20 -2.29 -1.92
CA SER A 166 24.35 -1.60 -0.96
C SER A 166 24.00 -0.21 -1.47
N LEU A 167 22.75 0.17 -1.24
CA LEU A 167 22.23 1.51 -1.51
C LEU A 167 21.88 2.11 -0.15
N GLN A 168 22.51 3.23 0.19
CA GLN A 168 22.35 3.89 1.50
C GLN A 168 21.76 5.28 1.28
N THR A 169 20.75 5.61 2.08
CA THR A 169 20.09 6.92 2.08
C THR A 169 19.89 7.37 3.54
N PRO A 170 19.50 8.63 3.80
CA PRO A 170 19.18 9.06 5.16
C PRO A 170 18.10 8.20 5.84
N LEU A 171 17.21 7.59 5.06
CA LEU A 171 16.20 6.65 5.55
C LEU A 171 16.83 5.39 6.16
N CYS A 172 17.90 4.88 5.53
CA CYS A 172 18.62 3.70 6.01
C CYS A 172 19.21 3.94 7.41
N SER A 173 19.87 5.08 7.60
CA SER A 173 20.43 5.46 8.91
C SER A 173 19.33 5.67 9.96
N LEU A 174 18.23 6.33 9.58
CA LEU A 174 17.11 6.62 10.48
C LEU A 174 16.42 5.34 10.99
N LEU A 175 16.15 4.40 10.08
CA LEU A 175 15.44 3.16 10.38
C LEU A 175 16.36 2.01 10.79
N LYS A 176 17.68 2.18 10.70
CA LYS A 176 18.71 1.13 10.91
C LYS A 176 18.55 -0.06 9.96
N ILE A 177 18.35 0.23 8.68
CA ILE A 177 18.21 -0.77 7.60
C ILE A 177 19.36 -0.67 6.59
N GLN A 178 19.57 -1.72 5.79
CA GLN A 178 20.65 -1.78 4.81
C GLN A 178 20.27 -1.20 3.45
N HIS A 179 18.97 -1.23 3.13
CA HIS A 179 18.45 -0.87 1.81
C HIS A 179 17.19 -0.01 1.98
N PRO A 180 16.98 1.02 1.14
CA PRO A 180 15.85 1.94 1.26
C PRO A 180 14.57 1.33 0.64
N VAL A 181 14.28 0.07 0.97
CA VAL A 181 13.15 -0.71 0.48
C VAL A 181 12.31 -1.12 1.68
N LEU A 182 11.10 -0.58 1.77
CA LEU A 182 10.13 -0.86 2.80
C LEU A 182 9.01 -1.72 2.19
N LEU A 183 8.62 -2.77 2.91
CA LEU A 183 7.43 -3.56 2.60
C LEU A 183 6.18 -2.78 2.96
N ALA A 184 5.21 -2.74 2.04
CA ALA A 184 3.91 -2.18 2.35
C ALA A 184 3.11 -3.03 3.33
N GLY A 185 2.50 -2.38 4.31
CA GLY A 185 1.44 -2.95 5.14
C GLY A 185 0.20 -3.24 4.29
N MET A 186 -0.04 -4.52 4.02
CA MET A 186 -1.12 -5.02 3.20
C MET A 186 -1.94 -6.00 4.02
N ALA A 187 -3.17 -5.62 4.37
CA ALA A 187 -4.10 -6.48 5.09
C ALA A 187 -4.18 -7.86 4.42
N ARG A 188 -3.99 -8.93 5.21
CA ARG A 188 -3.99 -10.34 4.76
C ARG A 188 -2.86 -10.77 3.81
N ALA A 189 -1.99 -9.87 3.34
CA ALA A 189 -0.88 -10.22 2.44
C ALA A 189 0.50 -10.06 3.09
N SER A 190 0.68 -9.05 3.95
CA SER A 190 1.94 -8.80 4.67
C SER A 190 1.87 -9.26 6.12
N GLY A 191 1.74 -10.58 6.32
CA GLY A 191 1.89 -11.21 7.63
C GLY A 191 3.35 -11.34 8.07
N ALA A 192 3.56 -12.05 9.19
CA ALA A 192 4.87 -12.27 9.79
C ALA A 192 5.93 -12.84 8.82
N PRO A 193 5.65 -13.88 8.01
CA PRO A 193 6.67 -14.46 7.13
C PRO A 193 7.23 -13.45 6.11
N LEU A 194 6.35 -12.69 5.45
CA LEU A 194 6.75 -11.70 4.46
C LEU A 194 7.52 -10.53 5.09
N ALA A 195 7.02 -10.01 6.21
CA ALA A 195 7.69 -8.92 6.91
C ALA A 195 9.09 -9.34 7.41
N ALA A 196 9.20 -10.53 8.02
CA ALA A 196 10.49 -11.05 8.44
C ALA A 196 11.44 -11.27 7.26
N ALA A 197 10.97 -11.82 6.13
CA ALA A 197 11.80 -12.03 4.95
C ALA A 197 12.38 -10.71 4.39
N VAL A 198 11.59 -9.64 4.34
CA VAL A 198 12.06 -8.32 3.89
C VAL A 198 13.07 -7.70 4.87
N SER A 199 12.80 -7.75 6.19
CA SER A 199 13.76 -7.29 7.20
C SER A 199 15.06 -8.10 7.16
N ASN A 200 14.97 -9.43 7.01
CA ASN A 200 16.12 -10.31 6.86
C ASN A 200 16.95 -9.96 5.61
N ALA A 201 16.31 -9.57 4.52
CA ALA A 201 16.97 -9.14 3.30
C ALA A 201 17.64 -7.76 3.40
N GLY A 202 17.45 -7.02 4.50
CA GLY A 202 18.06 -5.72 4.76
C GLY A 202 17.15 -4.53 4.43
N GLY A 203 15.91 -4.75 4.01
CA GLY A 203 14.88 -3.73 3.97
C GLY A 203 14.20 -3.54 5.34
N LEU A 204 13.02 -2.92 5.36
CA LEU A 204 12.14 -2.90 6.53
C LEU A 204 10.85 -3.65 6.21
N GLY A 205 10.61 -4.77 6.87
CA GLY A 205 9.34 -5.46 6.86
C GLY A 205 8.29 -4.72 7.68
N THR A 206 7.06 -4.65 7.15
CA THR A 206 5.92 -4.07 7.86
C THR A 206 4.76 -5.06 7.91
N VAL A 207 4.18 -5.27 9.09
CA VAL A 207 2.94 -6.03 9.26
C VAL A 207 1.73 -5.15 8.93
N GLY A 208 0.81 -5.67 8.13
CA GLY A 208 -0.45 -5.00 7.81
C GLY A 208 -1.52 -5.34 8.83
N GLY A 209 -1.75 -4.45 9.82
CA GLY A 209 -2.61 -4.70 10.98
C GLY A 209 -4.08 -4.30 10.81
N LEU A 210 -4.50 -3.89 9.60
CA LEU A 210 -5.90 -3.56 9.35
C LEU A 210 -6.81 -4.78 9.60
N GLY A 211 -7.74 -4.63 10.54
CA GLY A 211 -8.72 -5.65 10.92
C GLY A 211 -8.24 -6.61 12.01
N TYR A 212 -7.04 -6.43 12.55
CA TYR A 212 -6.59 -7.19 13.72
C TYR A 212 -7.11 -6.59 15.02
N THR A 213 -7.47 -7.49 15.94
CA THR A 213 -7.57 -7.20 17.37
C THR A 213 -6.16 -7.02 17.97
N PRO A 214 -6.01 -6.38 19.15
CA PRO A 214 -4.75 -6.31 19.87
C PRO A 214 -4.07 -7.67 20.06
N GLU A 215 -4.84 -8.71 20.39
CA GLU A 215 -4.34 -10.07 20.59
C GLU A 215 -3.77 -10.64 19.29
N GLN A 216 -4.51 -10.55 18.19
CA GLN A 216 -4.05 -11.02 16.88
C GLN A 216 -2.81 -10.26 16.39
N LEU A 217 -2.77 -8.94 16.60
CA LEU A 217 -1.58 -8.16 16.28
C LEU A 217 -0.38 -8.60 17.12
N SER A 218 -0.58 -8.83 18.43
CA SER A 218 0.47 -9.29 19.34
C SER A 218 1.03 -10.65 18.93
N GLU A 219 0.17 -11.61 18.58
CA GLU A 219 0.58 -12.92 18.06
C GLU A 219 1.40 -12.77 16.78
N MET A 220 0.94 -11.93 15.86
CA MET A 220 1.62 -11.68 14.60
C MET A 220 3.00 -11.02 14.76
N LEU A 221 3.13 -10.08 15.70
CA LEU A 221 4.43 -9.47 15.99
C LEU A 221 5.36 -10.43 16.73
N THR A 222 4.82 -11.35 17.53
CA THR A 222 5.60 -12.43 18.16
C THR A 222 6.16 -13.39 17.11
N GLU A 223 5.32 -13.85 16.17
CA GLU A 223 5.75 -14.71 15.06
C GLU A 223 6.79 -14.02 14.16
N LEU A 224 6.57 -12.74 13.84
CA LEU A 224 7.53 -11.95 13.07
C LEU A 224 8.89 -11.95 13.74
N LYS A 225 8.95 -11.61 15.03
CA LYS A 225 10.21 -11.51 15.79
C LYS A 225 10.93 -12.86 15.87
N ALA A 226 10.18 -13.95 16.02
CA ALA A 226 10.73 -15.31 16.00
C ALA A 226 11.32 -15.69 14.62
N SER A 227 10.85 -15.08 13.54
CA SER A 227 11.28 -15.34 12.16
C SER A 227 12.43 -14.44 11.69
N LEU A 228 12.86 -13.47 12.51
CA LEU A 228 14.01 -12.63 12.19
C LEU A 228 15.30 -13.42 12.37
N ARG A 229 16.23 -13.28 11.40
CA ARG A 229 17.57 -13.86 11.49
C ARG A 229 18.46 -13.20 12.55
N ASP A 230 18.06 -12.01 12.98
CA ASP A 230 18.68 -11.25 14.06
C ASP A 230 17.56 -10.47 14.78
N PRO A 231 17.37 -10.65 16.10
CA PRO A 231 16.28 -10.04 16.85
C PRO A 231 16.39 -8.50 16.93
N SER A 232 17.53 -7.92 16.58
CA SER A 232 17.72 -6.46 16.52
C SER A 232 17.25 -5.83 15.20
N LEU A 233 16.86 -6.64 14.21
CA LEU A 233 16.39 -6.13 12.93
C LEU A 233 15.09 -5.34 13.11
N PRO A 234 14.98 -4.14 12.50
CA PRO A 234 13.80 -3.32 12.64
C PRO A 234 12.64 -3.90 11.83
N PHE A 235 11.43 -3.64 12.32
CA PHE A 235 10.19 -3.89 11.61
C PHE A 235 9.22 -2.73 11.87
N GLY A 236 8.18 -2.65 11.05
CA GLY A 236 7.09 -1.69 11.19
C GLY A 236 5.74 -2.34 11.36
N VAL A 237 4.76 -1.51 11.75
CA VAL A 237 3.34 -1.88 11.82
C VAL A 237 2.52 -0.82 11.11
N ASP A 238 1.65 -1.25 10.22
CA ASP A 238 0.72 -0.40 9.49
C ASP A 238 -0.70 -0.59 10.01
N LEU A 239 -1.34 0.52 10.41
CA LEU A 239 -2.77 0.59 10.69
C LEU A 239 -3.44 1.63 9.76
N ALA A 240 -4.71 1.40 9.45
CA ALA A 240 -5.54 2.37 8.75
C ALA A 240 -6.46 3.10 9.74
N LEU A 241 -6.32 4.43 9.82
CA LEU A 241 -6.98 5.30 10.79
C LEU A 241 -7.85 6.36 10.08
N PRO A 242 -8.87 5.95 9.31
CA PRO A 242 -9.69 6.90 8.55
C PRO A 242 -10.30 7.95 9.48
N GLN A 243 -10.29 9.22 9.02
CA GLN A 243 -11.00 10.28 9.73
C GLN A 243 -12.49 9.95 9.82
N VAL A 244 -13.04 10.00 11.04
CA VAL A 244 -14.48 9.86 11.30
C VAL A 244 -15.04 11.23 11.68
N GLY A 245 -16.21 11.58 11.14
CA GLY A 245 -16.81 12.91 11.34
C GLY A 245 -16.09 14.07 10.64
N GLY A 246 -16.48 15.31 10.93
CA GLY A 246 -15.78 16.52 10.47
C GLY A 246 -15.60 16.63 8.95
N GLY A 247 -16.65 16.33 8.17
CA GLY A 247 -16.60 16.36 6.70
C GLY A 247 -15.93 15.13 6.05
N ALA A 248 -15.66 14.07 6.83
CA ALA A 248 -15.28 12.77 6.30
C ALA A 248 -16.36 12.18 5.38
N ARG A 249 -15.97 11.23 4.53
CA ARG A 249 -16.93 10.45 3.72
C ARG A 249 -17.91 9.73 4.64
N ALA A 250 -19.17 9.67 4.25
CA ALA A 250 -20.21 9.02 5.05
C ALA A 250 -19.95 7.53 5.31
N THR A 251 -19.17 6.87 4.43
CA THR A 251 -18.77 5.45 4.58
C THR A 251 -17.56 5.25 5.50
N ASN A 252 -16.95 6.33 6.02
CA ASN A 252 -15.85 6.20 6.97
C ASN A 252 -16.38 5.75 8.32
N HIS A 253 -15.74 4.73 8.87
CA HIS A 253 -15.94 4.25 10.22
C HIS A 253 -14.59 3.93 10.84
N ASP A 254 -14.56 3.78 12.16
CA ASP A 254 -13.34 3.40 12.87
C ASP A 254 -12.99 1.94 12.60
N TYR A 255 -11.89 1.72 11.87
CA TYR A 255 -11.39 0.38 11.54
C TYR A 255 -10.75 -0.34 12.73
N THR A 256 -10.54 0.35 13.85
CA THR A 256 -10.01 -0.23 15.09
C THR A 256 -11.10 -0.66 16.05
N HIS A 257 -12.38 -0.40 15.73
CA HIS A 257 -13.52 -0.73 16.59
C HIS A 257 -13.37 -0.25 18.04
N GLY A 258 -12.80 0.94 18.24
CA GLY A 258 -12.53 1.53 19.55
C GLY A 258 -11.28 1.00 20.26
N GLN A 259 -10.47 0.15 19.61
CA GLN A 259 -9.30 -0.51 20.21
C GLN A 259 -7.96 0.11 19.82
N LEU A 260 -7.97 1.32 19.23
CA LEU A 260 -6.75 2.01 18.80
C LEU A 260 -5.70 2.10 19.91
N ASP A 261 -6.10 2.43 21.15
CA ASP A 261 -5.14 2.62 22.22
C ASP A 261 -4.40 1.34 22.60
N GLN A 262 -5.11 0.21 22.64
CA GLN A 262 -4.56 -1.12 22.89
C GLN A 262 -3.69 -1.61 21.73
N LEU A 263 -4.10 -1.34 20.48
CA LEU A 263 -3.26 -1.62 19.32
C LEU A 263 -1.93 -0.85 19.39
N ILE A 264 -1.96 0.41 19.84
CA ILE A 264 -0.73 1.20 20.05
C ILE A 264 0.11 0.64 21.20
N ASP A 265 -0.49 0.14 22.28
CA ASP A 265 0.25 -0.56 23.36
C ASP A 265 0.96 -1.82 22.83
N VAL A 266 0.33 -2.57 21.93
CA VAL A 266 0.94 -3.74 21.28
C VAL A 266 2.12 -3.32 20.41
N VAL A 267 1.96 -2.27 19.59
CA VAL A 267 3.04 -1.72 18.75
C VAL A 267 4.24 -1.29 19.59
N ILE A 268 4.00 -0.57 20.70
CA ILE A 268 5.04 -0.08 21.61
C ILE A 268 5.73 -1.25 22.33
N SER A 269 4.96 -2.16 22.94
CA SER A 269 5.51 -3.28 23.72
C SER A 269 6.36 -4.25 22.89
N HIS A 270 6.06 -4.40 21.59
CA HIS A 270 6.86 -5.24 20.71
C HIS A 270 8.13 -4.55 20.19
N GLY A 271 8.27 -3.24 20.38
CA GLY A 271 9.44 -2.47 19.98
C GLY A 271 9.50 -2.17 18.48
N ALA A 272 8.34 -1.93 17.84
CA ALA A 272 8.30 -1.56 16.44
C ALA A 272 9.15 -0.31 16.18
N LYS A 273 9.92 -0.29 15.09
CA LYS A 273 10.76 0.86 14.73
C LYS A 273 9.96 1.95 14.00
N LEU A 274 8.92 1.55 13.28
CA LEU A 274 8.11 2.40 12.42
C LEU A 274 6.62 2.09 12.61
N PHE A 275 5.83 3.09 12.94
CA PHE A 275 4.38 3.04 12.83
C PHE A 275 3.95 3.71 11.51
N VAL A 276 3.06 3.06 10.77
CA VAL A 276 2.53 3.58 9.51
C VAL A 276 1.04 3.81 9.63
N SER A 277 0.61 5.01 9.27
CA SER A 277 -0.80 5.35 9.11
C SER A 277 -1.16 5.30 7.63
N ALA A 278 -1.73 4.18 7.18
CA ALA A 278 -2.10 3.98 5.78
C ALA A 278 -3.23 4.88 5.30
N VAL A 279 -4.16 5.20 6.21
CA VAL A 279 -5.34 5.99 5.92
C VAL A 279 -5.54 6.98 7.05
N GLY A 280 -5.79 8.25 6.70
CA GLY A 280 -5.91 9.30 7.70
C GLY A 280 -4.58 9.68 8.35
N VAL A 281 -4.66 10.51 9.38
CA VAL A 281 -3.50 10.92 10.20
C VAL A 281 -3.77 10.48 11.63
N PRO A 282 -2.78 9.91 12.35
CA PRO A 282 -2.98 9.51 13.73
C PRO A 282 -3.40 10.70 14.60
N PRO A 283 -4.30 10.51 15.59
CA PRO A 283 -4.60 11.55 16.56
C PRO A 283 -3.34 12.02 17.30
N GLU A 284 -3.27 13.29 17.70
CA GLU A 284 -2.11 13.86 18.41
C GLU A 284 -1.69 13.05 19.65
N ARG A 285 -2.66 12.52 20.39
CA ARG A 285 -2.42 11.62 21.54
C ARG A 285 -1.65 10.35 21.15
N VAL A 286 -1.89 9.79 19.97
CA VAL A 286 -1.18 8.62 19.45
C VAL A 286 0.22 9.00 18.97
N ILE A 287 0.35 10.13 18.26
CA ILE A 287 1.64 10.67 17.84
C ILE A 287 2.56 10.84 19.05
N LYS A 288 2.05 11.49 20.11
CA LYS A 288 2.80 11.69 21.36
C LYS A 288 3.24 10.36 21.97
N ARG A 289 2.34 9.38 22.13
CA ARG A 289 2.67 8.07 22.72
C ARG A 289 3.74 7.33 21.93
N LEU A 290 3.67 7.35 20.60
CA LEU A 290 4.66 6.71 19.73
C LEU A 290 6.02 7.41 19.83
N HIS A 291 6.05 8.75 19.85
CA HIS A 291 7.29 9.51 20.03
C HIS A 291 7.90 9.37 21.41
N ASP A 292 7.10 9.35 22.49
CA ASP A 292 7.56 9.07 23.85
C ASP A 292 8.24 7.68 23.93
N ALA A 293 7.82 6.73 23.08
CA ALA A 293 8.43 5.40 22.93
C ALA A 293 9.57 5.33 21.89
N GLY A 294 9.94 6.45 21.26
CA GLY A 294 11.01 6.51 20.25
C GLY A 294 10.65 5.87 18.89
N ILE A 295 9.36 5.67 18.61
CA ILE A 295 8.84 5.08 17.38
C ILE A 295 8.60 6.17 16.34
N LEU A 296 9.16 5.98 15.14
CA LEU A 296 8.95 6.90 14.02
C LEU A 296 7.56 6.71 13.43
N ILE A 297 7.00 7.78 12.90
CA ILE A 297 5.67 7.78 12.29
C ILE A 297 5.78 8.12 10.81
N MET A 298 5.28 7.23 9.97
CA MET A 298 5.10 7.49 8.54
C MET A 298 3.62 7.60 8.19
N ASN A 299 3.24 8.64 7.46
CA ASN A 299 1.86 8.82 7.00
C ASN A 299 1.75 8.70 5.48
N MET A 300 0.81 7.89 4.99
CA MET A 300 0.51 7.82 3.56
C MET A 300 -0.19 9.10 3.09
N VAL A 301 0.22 9.61 1.92
CA VAL A 301 -0.32 10.85 1.34
C VAL A 301 -0.52 10.70 -0.16
N GLY A 302 -1.73 11.04 -0.63
CA GLY A 302 -2.08 11.07 -2.06
C GLY A 302 -2.13 12.47 -2.69
N ALA A 303 -1.75 13.51 -1.94
CA ALA A 303 -1.70 14.90 -2.43
C ALA A 303 -0.76 15.76 -1.56
N PRO A 304 -0.16 16.84 -2.10
CA PRO A 304 0.72 17.73 -1.35
C PRO A 304 0.07 18.32 -0.08
N LYS A 305 -1.20 18.71 -0.15
CA LYS A 305 -1.96 19.20 1.02
C LYS A 305 -2.10 18.17 2.15
N HIS A 306 -2.09 16.88 1.82
CA HIS A 306 -2.15 15.81 2.83
C HIS A 306 -0.81 15.69 3.56
N ALA A 307 0.31 15.84 2.83
CA ALA A 307 1.65 15.91 3.43
C ALA A 307 1.77 17.08 4.38
N GLU A 308 1.31 18.26 3.96
CA GLU A 308 1.32 19.45 4.82
C GLU A 308 0.53 19.25 6.11
N LYS A 309 -0.69 18.68 6.01
CA LYS A 309 -1.53 18.37 7.18
C LYS A 309 -0.84 17.37 8.12
N ALA A 310 -0.28 16.28 7.59
CA ALA A 310 0.36 15.26 8.42
C ALA A 310 1.63 15.77 9.11
N LEU A 311 2.47 16.53 8.39
CA LEU A 311 3.71 17.09 8.92
C LEU A 311 3.46 18.16 9.98
N LYS A 312 2.41 18.99 9.83
CA LYS A 312 1.97 19.95 10.86
C LYS A 312 1.56 19.26 12.17
N LEU A 313 1.00 18.05 12.09
CA LEU A 313 0.63 17.25 13.26
C LEU A 313 1.83 16.51 13.88
N GLY A 314 2.99 16.52 13.21
CA GLY A 314 4.24 16.02 13.78
C GLY A 314 4.66 14.63 13.31
N VAL A 315 4.15 14.11 12.20
CA VAL A 315 4.71 12.85 11.63
C VAL A 315 6.14 13.07 11.11
N ASP A 316 6.95 12.02 11.12
CA ASP A 316 8.39 12.10 10.81
C ASP A 316 8.70 11.87 9.33
N ILE A 317 7.88 11.02 8.70
CA ILE A 317 8.03 10.58 7.32
C ILE A 317 6.67 10.71 6.61
N VAL A 318 6.66 11.17 5.37
CA VAL A 318 5.47 11.11 4.51
C VAL A 318 5.71 10.14 3.36
N CYS A 319 4.74 9.27 3.10
CA CYS A 319 4.79 8.30 2.02
C CYS A 319 3.90 8.75 0.86
N ALA A 320 4.51 9.27 -0.20
CA ALA A 320 3.82 9.80 -1.37
C ALA A 320 3.38 8.65 -2.29
N GLN A 321 2.09 8.31 -2.26
CA GLN A 321 1.52 7.21 -3.06
C GLN A 321 0.84 7.70 -4.33
N GLY A 322 1.47 7.43 -5.48
CA GLY A 322 0.89 7.67 -6.80
C GLY A 322 -0.40 6.87 -7.02
N GLY A 323 -1.29 7.41 -7.87
CA GLY A 323 -2.58 6.80 -8.21
C GLY A 323 -2.51 5.41 -8.85
N GLU A 324 -1.32 5.00 -9.27
CA GLU A 324 -0.98 3.67 -9.82
C GLU A 324 -0.90 2.58 -8.73
N GLY A 325 -0.78 2.97 -7.45
CA GLY A 325 -0.70 2.00 -6.34
C GLY A 325 -1.98 1.19 -6.15
N GLY A 326 -1.84 -0.03 -5.60
CA GLY A 326 -2.97 -0.88 -5.23
C GLY A 326 -3.64 -0.41 -3.93
N GLY A 327 -4.89 -0.84 -3.70
CA GLY A 327 -5.65 -0.45 -2.51
C GLY A 327 -6.05 1.02 -2.53
N HIS A 328 -6.25 1.64 -1.37
CA HIS A 328 -6.70 3.04 -1.30
C HIS A 328 -5.65 4.01 -1.86
N THR A 329 -6.00 4.70 -2.94
CA THR A 329 -5.08 5.63 -3.63
C THR A 329 -5.74 6.95 -4.02
N GLY A 330 -4.90 7.99 -4.12
CA GLY A 330 -5.27 9.26 -4.73
C GLY A 330 -5.31 9.19 -6.26
N ASP A 331 -5.48 10.35 -6.90
CA ASP A 331 -5.56 10.48 -8.37
C ASP A 331 -4.27 11.00 -9.01
N ILE A 332 -3.37 11.59 -8.22
CA ILE A 332 -2.17 12.25 -8.74
C ILE A 332 -1.15 11.19 -9.16
N PRO A 333 -0.65 11.22 -10.41
CA PRO A 333 0.35 10.27 -10.90
C PRO A 333 1.65 10.32 -10.09
N PHE A 334 2.34 9.18 -10.00
CA PHE A 334 3.58 9.00 -9.24
C PHE A 334 4.62 10.08 -9.51
N SER A 335 4.94 10.32 -10.78
CA SER A 335 5.98 11.26 -11.23
C SER A 335 5.66 12.73 -10.93
N VAL A 336 4.39 13.05 -10.68
CA VAL A 336 3.93 14.40 -10.30
C VAL A 336 3.84 14.54 -8.78
N LEU A 337 3.31 13.50 -8.11
CA LEU A 337 3.05 13.56 -6.67
C LEU A 337 4.35 13.56 -5.86
N VAL A 338 5.29 12.67 -6.16
CA VAL A 338 6.50 12.47 -5.35
C VAL A 338 7.32 13.77 -5.20
N PRO A 339 7.75 14.45 -6.28
CA PRO A 339 8.54 15.67 -6.13
C PRO A 339 7.75 16.81 -5.48
N ALA A 340 6.44 16.92 -5.73
CA ALA A 340 5.60 17.92 -5.07
C ALA A 340 5.51 17.70 -3.55
N VAL A 341 5.43 16.45 -3.09
CA VAL A 341 5.46 16.11 -1.66
C VAL A 341 6.85 16.35 -1.06
N VAL A 342 7.93 16.08 -1.81
CA VAL A 342 9.31 16.42 -1.41
C VAL A 342 9.46 17.92 -1.15
N ASP A 343 8.92 18.77 -2.02
CA ASP A 343 8.98 20.22 -1.84
C ASP A 343 8.16 20.73 -0.64
N VAL A 344 7.08 20.03 -0.29
CA VAL A 344 6.38 20.28 0.99
C VAL A 344 7.24 19.85 2.16
N ALA A 345 7.77 18.63 2.15
CA ALA A 345 8.52 18.04 3.27
C ALA A 345 9.77 18.84 3.66
N LYS A 346 10.48 19.45 2.70
CA LYS A 346 11.63 20.34 2.94
C LYS A 346 11.36 21.48 3.93
N LYS A 347 10.10 21.87 4.11
CA LYS A 347 9.68 22.97 5.00
C LYS A 347 9.49 22.52 6.45
N TYR A 348 9.55 21.21 6.72
CA TYR A 348 9.22 20.62 8.01
C TYR A 348 10.39 19.80 8.57
N LYS A 349 10.38 19.66 9.89
CA LYS A 349 11.30 18.81 10.63
C LYS A 349 10.52 17.81 11.47
N SER A 350 11.06 16.61 11.60
CA SER A 350 10.55 15.59 12.51
C SER A 350 10.67 16.09 13.96
N PRO A 351 9.59 16.09 14.75
CA PRO A 351 9.66 16.44 16.18
C PRO A 351 10.52 15.46 16.98
N LEU A 352 10.52 14.19 16.61
CA LEU A 352 11.28 13.15 17.30
C LEU A 352 12.79 13.28 17.09
N THR A 353 13.23 13.66 15.89
CA THR A 353 14.65 13.63 15.51
C THR A 353 15.29 15.00 15.34
N GLY A 354 14.49 16.06 15.18
CA GLY A 354 14.95 17.40 14.82
C GLY A 354 15.52 17.53 13.40
N GLN A 355 15.50 16.45 12.61
CA GLN A 355 16.01 16.40 11.23
C GLN A 355 14.91 16.76 10.22
N PRO A 356 15.28 17.12 8.97
CA PRO A 356 14.30 17.34 7.91
C PRO A 356 13.36 16.14 7.75
N ALA A 357 12.07 16.41 7.54
CA ALA A 357 11.10 15.36 7.27
C ALA A 357 11.46 14.62 5.98
N LEU A 358 11.34 13.29 6.01
CA LEU A 358 11.72 12.43 4.89
C LEU A 358 10.51 12.05 4.03
N VAL A 359 10.76 11.79 2.75
CA VAL A 359 9.74 11.29 1.82
C VAL A 359 10.10 9.89 1.34
N VAL A 360 9.13 8.99 1.43
CA VAL A 360 9.18 7.64 0.84
C VAL A 360 8.21 7.60 -0.34
N ALA A 361 8.62 7.06 -1.48
CA ALA A 361 7.76 6.96 -2.66
C ALA A 361 6.97 5.65 -2.66
N ALA A 362 5.70 5.68 -3.10
CA ALA A 362 4.81 4.52 -3.20
C ALA A 362 3.97 4.57 -4.48
N GLY A 363 3.51 3.41 -4.95
CA GLY A 363 2.71 3.27 -6.18
C GLY A 363 3.58 3.13 -7.43
N GLY A 364 3.26 2.18 -8.31
CA GLY A 364 4.03 1.94 -9.54
C GLY A 364 5.42 1.31 -9.37
N ILE A 365 5.88 1.05 -8.14
CA ILE A 365 7.22 0.52 -7.87
C ILE A 365 7.24 -1.01 -7.89
N ASN A 366 8.19 -1.61 -8.62
CA ASN A 366 8.34 -3.06 -8.71
C ASN A 366 9.78 -3.58 -8.88
N ASP A 367 10.71 -2.74 -9.32
CA ASP A 367 12.07 -3.15 -9.65
C ASP A 367 13.09 -2.02 -9.35
N GLY A 368 14.36 -2.25 -9.69
CA GLY A 368 15.42 -1.27 -9.44
C GLY A 368 15.33 0.00 -10.29
N ARG A 369 14.70 -0.04 -11.47
CA ARG A 369 14.46 1.17 -12.27
C ARG A 369 13.52 2.11 -11.54
N SER A 370 12.42 1.57 -11.02
CA SER A 370 11.46 2.36 -10.22
C SER A 370 12.04 2.86 -8.90
N LEU A 371 12.91 2.08 -8.24
CA LEU A 371 13.67 2.54 -7.07
C LEU A 371 14.63 3.70 -7.43
N ALA A 372 15.44 3.56 -8.48
CA ALA A 372 16.33 4.63 -8.92
C ALA A 372 15.56 5.90 -9.30
N ALA A 373 14.46 5.77 -10.05
CA ALA A 373 13.59 6.89 -10.39
C ALA A 373 13.01 7.59 -9.15
N SER A 374 12.59 6.82 -8.13
CA SER A 374 12.09 7.37 -6.86
C SER A 374 13.13 8.26 -6.17
N LEU A 375 14.39 7.81 -6.14
CA LEU A 375 15.49 8.60 -5.57
C LEU A 375 15.76 9.87 -6.37
N MET A 376 15.70 9.80 -7.70
CA MET A 376 15.86 10.98 -8.57
C MET A 376 14.72 11.99 -8.46
N LEU A 377 13.52 11.56 -8.06
CA LEU A 377 12.40 12.44 -7.73
C LEU A 377 12.52 13.09 -6.32
N GLY A 378 13.59 12.76 -5.58
CA GLY A 378 13.88 13.33 -4.27
C GLY A 378 13.35 12.55 -3.06
N ALA A 379 12.70 11.41 -3.28
CA ALA A 379 12.41 10.48 -2.18
C ALA A 379 13.71 9.82 -1.68
N VAL A 380 13.69 9.33 -0.45
CA VAL A 380 14.86 8.65 0.18
C VAL A 380 14.66 7.15 0.31
N GLY A 381 13.58 6.61 -0.24
CA GLY A 381 13.31 5.19 -0.33
C GLY A 381 11.95 4.89 -0.93
N VAL A 382 11.62 3.60 -0.99
CA VAL A 382 10.39 3.10 -1.60
C VAL A 382 9.57 2.26 -0.64
N TRP A 383 8.25 2.34 -0.78
CA TRP A 383 7.24 1.54 -0.11
C TRP A 383 6.51 0.70 -1.14
N VAL A 384 6.69 -0.62 -1.05
CA VAL A 384 6.41 -1.53 -2.15
C VAL A 384 5.31 -2.53 -1.76
N GLY A 385 4.22 -2.53 -2.52
CA GLY A 385 3.06 -3.41 -2.30
C GLY A 385 2.97 -4.55 -3.30
N THR A 386 2.37 -4.32 -4.46
CA THR A 386 2.00 -5.35 -5.46
C THR A 386 3.15 -6.30 -5.85
N ARG A 387 4.39 -5.82 -5.95
CA ARG A 387 5.57 -6.66 -6.19
C ARG A 387 5.79 -7.72 -5.11
N PHE A 388 5.53 -7.38 -3.85
CA PHE A 388 5.64 -8.31 -2.73
C PHE A 388 4.38 -9.15 -2.52
N VAL A 389 3.22 -8.80 -3.09
CA VAL A 389 2.07 -9.73 -3.15
C VAL A 389 2.49 -11.00 -3.89
N ALA A 390 3.16 -10.85 -5.05
CA ALA A 390 3.75 -11.95 -5.81
C ALA A 390 5.11 -12.40 -5.23
N SER A 391 5.12 -12.72 -3.94
CA SER A 391 6.25 -13.38 -3.26
C SER A 391 5.83 -14.69 -2.61
N GLU A 392 6.79 -15.57 -2.34
CA GLU A 392 6.55 -16.87 -1.72
C GLU A 392 6.00 -16.70 -0.29
N GLU A 393 6.59 -15.78 0.46
CA GLU A 393 6.31 -15.53 1.88
C GLU A 393 5.02 -14.71 2.12
N SER A 394 4.46 -14.11 1.07
CA SER A 394 3.18 -13.39 1.14
C SER A 394 2.05 -14.31 1.59
N SER A 395 1.24 -13.82 2.53
CA SER A 395 0.04 -14.51 3.03
C SER A 395 -1.16 -14.39 2.08
N ALA A 396 -1.00 -13.69 0.95
CA ALA A 396 -2.02 -13.65 -0.09
C ALA A 396 -2.31 -15.06 -0.64
N SER A 397 -3.55 -15.31 -1.05
CA SER A 397 -3.91 -16.60 -1.64
C SER A 397 -3.10 -16.87 -2.90
N GLN A 398 -2.88 -18.14 -3.23
CA GLN A 398 -2.18 -18.52 -4.46
C GLN A 398 -2.84 -17.89 -5.70
N LEU A 399 -4.18 -17.86 -5.75
CA LEU A 399 -4.95 -17.21 -6.80
C LEU A 399 -4.68 -15.70 -6.88
N HIS A 400 -4.49 -14.99 -5.76
CA HIS A 400 -4.12 -13.58 -5.77
C HIS A 400 -2.72 -13.38 -6.34
N LYS A 401 -1.75 -14.21 -5.94
CA LYS A 401 -0.37 -14.16 -6.48
C LYS A 401 -0.37 -14.41 -7.99
N GLU A 402 -1.13 -15.40 -8.45
CA GLU A 402 -1.33 -15.74 -9.86
C GLU A 402 -2.01 -14.61 -10.63
N ALA A 403 -3.04 -13.99 -10.05
CA ALA A 403 -3.70 -12.83 -10.65
C ALA A 403 -2.74 -11.65 -10.83
N VAL A 404 -1.82 -11.41 -9.88
CA VAL A 404 -0.80 -10.36 -10.02
C VAL A 404 0.15 -10.65 -11.19
N VAL A 405 0.65 -11.89 -11.33
CA VAL A 405 1.58 -12.23 -12.41
C VAL A 405 0.90 -12.35 -13.78
N GLY A 406 -0.39 -12.69 -13.79
CA GLY A 406 -1.21 -12.85 -14.99
C GLY A 406 -1.78 -11.55 -15.55
N ALA A 407 -1.86 -10.50 -14.73
CA ALA A 407 -2.43 -9.21 -15.12
C ALA A 407 -1.66 -8.55 -16.28
N GLN A 408 -2.41 -7.85 -17.12
CA GLN A 408 -1.92 -7.06 -18.25
C GLN A 408 -2.01 -5.56 -17.96
N TYR A 409 -1.37 -4.77 -18.83
CA TYR A 409 -1.43 -3.31 -18.74
C TYR A 409 -2.86 -2.79 -18.90
N GLY A 410 -3.28 -1.90 -18.00
CA GLY A 410 -4.58 -1.25 -18.05
C GLY A 410 -5.76 -2.07 -17.51
N GLU A 411 -5.52 -3.26 -16.96
CA GLU A 411 -6.61 -4.10 -16.43
C GLU A 411 -7.09 -3.70 -15.04
N THR A 412 -6.26 -3.03 -14.24
CA THR A 412 -6.68 -2.60 -12.90
C THR A 412 -7.59 -1.38 -12.96
N LYS A 413 -8.51 -1.26 -12.01
CA LYS A 413 -9.46 -0.15 -11.92
C LYS A 413 -9.62 0.32 -10.48
N ARG A 414 -9.96 1.61 -10.31
CA ARG A 414 -10.40 2.15 -9.02
C ARG A 414 -11.91 2.06 -8.88
N THR A 415 -12.37 1.62 -7.71
CA THR A 415 -13.80 1.44 -7.39
C THR A 415 -14.13 1.98 -6.00
N LEU A 416 -15.41 2.32 -5.78
CA LEU A 416 -15.98 2.60 -4.46
C LEU A 416 -16.67 1.36 -3.85
N VAL A 417 -16.87 0.29 -4.63
CA VAL A 417 -17.75 -0.83 -4.26
C VAL A 417 -17.28 -1.57 -3.02
N VAL A 418 -15.95 -1.71 -2.87
CA VAL A 418 -15.35 -2.55 -1.83
C VAL A 418 -15.30 -1.88 -0.46
N SER A 419 -15.17 -0.54 -0.39
CA SER A 419 -15.00 0.17 0.91
C SER A 419 -15.71 1.51 1.02
N GLY A 420 -16.45 1.93 -0.02
CA GLY A 420 -17.00 3.29 -0.13
C GLY A 420 -15.94 4.37 -0.39
N ARG A 421 -14.66 3.99 -0.45
CA ARG A 421 -13.52 4.86 -0.72
C ARG A 421 -12.81 4.39 -2.00
N PRO A 422 -12.25 5.31 -2.80
CA PRO A 422 -11.51 4.91 -4.00
C PRO A 422 -10.36 3.96 -3.64
N LEU A 423 -10.40 2.76 -4.20
CA LEU A 423 -9.33 1.78 -4.08
C LEU A 423 -9.11 1.05 -5.39
N ARG A 424 -7.85 0.73 -5.70
CA ARG A 424 -7.42 0.06 -6.94
C ARG A 424 -7.30 -1.45 -6.75
N MET A 425 -7.82 -2.18 -7.73
CA MET A 425 -7.90 -3.64 -7.75
C MET A 425 -7.96 -4.16 -9.18
N LEU A 426 -7.83 -5.48 -9.35
CA LEU A 426 -8.18 -6.19 -10.58
C LEU A 426 -9.70 -6.49 -10.57
N PRO A 427 -10.48 -6.02 -11.55
CA PRO A 427 -11.92 -6.23 -11.59
C PRO A 427 -12.29 -7.66 -11.95
N ASN A 428 -12.95 -8.35 -11.01
CA ASN A 428 -13.70 -9.58 -11.25
C ASN A 428 -15.12 -9.26 -11.74
N ASP A 429 -15.91 -10.29 -12.02
CA ASP A 429 -17.24 -10.12 -12.61
C ASP A 429 -18.24 -9.47 -11.65
N TYR A 430 -18.11 -9.74 -10.34
CA TYR A 430 -18.87 -9.04 -9.31
C TYR A 430 -18.70 -7.52 -9.40
N ILE A 431 -17.46 -7.04 -9.49
CA ILE A 431 -17.19 -5.60 -9.56
C ILE A 431 -17.59 -5.03 -10.92
N LYS A 432 -17.32 -5.74 -12.02
CA LYS A 432 -17.78 -5.30 -13.36
C LYS A 432 -19.30 -5.11 -13.39
N ASN A 433 -20.07 -5.93 -12.68
CA ASN A 433 -21.52 -5.80 -12.60
C ASN A 433 -21.95 -4.58 -11.77
N TRP A 434 -21.27 -4.29 -10.66
CA TRP A 434 -21.50 -3.06 -9.91
C TRP A 434 -21.18 -1.80 -10.73
N GLU A 435 -20.07 -1.81 -11.46
CA GLU A 435 -19.59 -0.66 -12.25
C GLU A 435 -20.52 -0.30 -13.43
N LYS A 436 -21.48 -1.17 -13.79
CA LYS A 436 -22.55 -0.86 -14.75
C LYS A 436 -23.65 0.03 -14.16
N ARG A 437 -23.69 0.21 -12.83
CA ARG A 437 -24.75 0.92 -12.09
C ARG A 437 -24.16 2.09 -11.25
N PRO A 438 -23.46 3.06 -11.86
CA PRO A 438 -22.74 4.10 -11.13
C PRO A 438 -23.66 5.00 -10.29
N GLN A 439 -24.92 5.22 -10.69
CA GLN A 439 -25.87 6.01 -9.90
C GLN A 439 -26.20 5.32 -8.56
N GLU A 440 -26.31 3.99 -8.56
CA GLU A 440 -26.61 3.23 -7.35
C GLU A 440 -25.43 3.23 -6.37
N ILE A 441 -24.21 3.08 -6.88
CA ILE A 441 -22.97 3.25 -6.09
C ILE A 441 -22.97 4.62 -5.41
N ALA A 442 -23.26 5.69 -6.18
CA ALA A 442 -23.30 7.05 -5.65
C ALA A 442 -24.38 7.22 -4.57
N GLN A 443 -25.59 6.68 -4.79
CA GLN A 443 -26.68 6.77 -3.84
C GLN A 443 -26.38 6.04 -2.52
N LEU A 444 -25.85 4.82 -2.58
CA LEU A 444 -25.49 4.04 -1.39
C LEU A 444 -24.37 4.74 -0.60
N THR A 445 -23.29 5.13 -1.28
CA THR A 445 -22.15 5.76 -0.62
C THR A 445 -22.49 7.13 -0.05
N ALA A 446 -23.41 7.89 -0.66
CA ALA A 446 -23.93 9.13 -0.09
C ALA A 446 -24.72 8.91 1.22
N LYS A 447 -25.36 7.75 1.37
CA LYS A 447 -26.04 7.32 2.61
C LYS A 447 -25.10 6.68 3.63
N GLY A 448 -23.79 6.63 3.34
CA GLY A 448 -22.80 5.95 4.19
C GLY A 448 -22.82 4.43 4.09
N ILE A 449 -23.51 3.87 3.09
CA ILE A 449 -23.61 2.43 2.88
C ILE A 449 -22.56 2.01 1.85
N VAL A 450 -21.70 1.05 2.21
CA VAL A 450 -20.73 0.47 1.28
C VAL A 450 -21.44 -0.54 0.37
N PRO A 451 -21.27 -0.49 -0.97
CA PRO A 451 -22.01 -1.37 -1.88
C PRO A 451 -21.80 -2.88 -1.64
N ILE A 452 -20.57 -3.32 -1.33
CA ILE A 452 -20.35 -4.74 -1.01
C ILE A 452 -21.03 -5.15 0.31
N GLU A 453 -21.03 -4.29 1.32
CA GLU A 453 -21.73 -4.53 2.59
C GLU A 453 -23.25 -4.52 2.39
N HIS A 454 -23.76 -3.67 1.50
CA HIS A 454 -25.17 -3.69 1.11
C HIS A 454 -25.58 -5.04 0.55
N ASP A 455 -24.81 -5.59 -0.39
CA ASP A 455 -25.10 -6.90 -0.96
C ASP A 455 -25.00 -8.03 0.08
N PHE A 456 -23.99 -7.99 0.96
CA PHE A 456 -23.88 -8.94 2.08
C PHE A 456 -25.09 -8.87 3.02
N ASN A 457 -25.56 -7.68 3.36
CA ASN A 457 -26.70 -7.48 4.27
C ASN A 457 -28.05 -7.83 3.65
N ASN A 458 -28.12 -7.98 2.33
CA ASN A 458 -29.33 -8.42 1.61
C ASN A 458 -29.21 -9.87 1.12
N ASP A 459 -28.32 -10.65 1.75
CA ASP A 459 -28.11 -12.09 1.48
C ASP A 459 -27.94 -12.40 -0.02
N LYS A 460 -27.26 -11.52 -0.78
CA LYS A 460 -26.94 -11.83 -2.17
C LYS A 460 -25.94 -12.97 -2.25
N GLU A 461 -26.24 -13.92 -3.12
CA GLU A 461 -25.31 -14.97 -3.54
C GLU A 461 -24.23 -14.38 -4.48
N ASP A 462 -23.11 -15.08 -4.63
CA ASP A 462 -22.01 -14.77 -5.56
C ASP A 462 -21.22 -13.45 -5.30
N ILE A 463 -21.07 -13.04 -4.05
CA ILE A 463 -20.17 -11.92 -3.70
C ILE A 463 -18.72 -12.40 -3.73
N GLU A 464 -17.94 -11.90 -4.69
CA GLU A 464 -16.53 -12.19 -4.82
C GLU A 464 -15.68 -10.93 -4.54
N ILE A 465 -14.82 -11.01 -3.52
CA ILE A 465 -13.91 -9.91 -3.17
C ILE A 465 -12.77 -9.87 -4.22
N PRO A 466 -12.54 -8.72 -4.88
CA PRO A 466 -11.51 -8.62 -5.89
C PRO A 466 -10.10 -8.59 -5.28
N TYR A 467 -9.12 -8.95 -6.10
CA TYR A 467 -7.72 -8.87 -5.74
C TYR A 467 -7.20 -7.43 -5.79
N LEU A 468 -6.74 -6.92 -4.64
CA LEU A 468 -6.12 -5.59 -4.57
C LEU A 468 -4.71 -5.64 -5.16
N MET A 469 -4.47 -4.81 -6.17
CA MET A 469 -3.16 -4.67 -6.84
C MET A 469 -3.09 -3.33 -7.57
N GLY A 470 -1.87 -2.82 -7.75
CA GLY A 470 -1.61 -1.61 -8.53
C GLY A 470 -1.35 -1.91 -10.00
N ASP A 471 -1.29 -0.86 -10.82
CA ASP A 471 -1.06 -0.96 -12.27
C ASP A 471 0.26 -1.67 -12.62
N VAL A 472 1.20 -1.69 -11.67
CA VAL A 472 2.49 -2.36 -11.80
C VAL A 472 2.39 -3.89 -11.90
N SER A 473 1.21 -4.49 -11.64
CA SER A 473 0.97 -5.91 -11.91
C SER A 473 1.24 -6.27 -13.38
N GLY A 474 0.97 -5.35 -14.32
CA GLY A 474 1.22 -5.55 -15.75
C GLY A 474 2.67 -5.87 -16.13
N ILE A 475 3.66 -5.53 -15.29
CA ILE A 475 5.09 -5.81 -15.50
C ILE A 475 5.64 -6.92 -14.60
N ILE A 476 4.90 -7.33 -13.57
CA ILE A 476 5.30 -8.43 -12.67
C ILE A 476 4.97 -9.77 -13.33
N LYS A 477 5.97 -10.64 -13.54
CA LYS A 477 5.80 -11.89 -14.31
C LYS A 477 6.19 -13.18 -13.60
N GLN A 478 6.66 -13.10 -12.37
CA GLN A 478 7.12 -14.25 -11.60
C GLN A 478 6.80 -14.07 -10.13
N ILE A 479 6.44 -15.14 -9.44
CA ILE A 479 6.46 -15.21 -7.97
C ILE A 479 7.91 -15.52 -7.56
N LYS A 480 8.46 -14.80 -6.60
CA LYS A 480 9.86 -14.95 -6.16
C LYS A 480 9.96 -14.86 -4.63
N PRO A 481 11.02 -15.41 -4.01
CA PRO A 481 11.32 -15.13 -2.61
C PRO A 481 11.48 -13.62 -2.39
N ALA A 482 10.90 -13.08 -1.32
CA ALA A 482 10.92 -11.65 -1.02
C ALA A 482 12.35 -11.12 -0.86
N GLY A 483 13.26 -11.93 -0.30
CA GLY A 483 14.67 -11.57 -0.20
C GLY A 483 15.37 -11.40 -1.55
N VAL A 484 15.00 -12.20 -2.56
CA VAL A 484 15.50 -12.06 -3.93
C VAL A 484 14.97 -10.79 -4.57
N ILE A 485 13.68 -10.48 -4.37
CA ILE A 485 13.08 -9.23 -4.86
C ILE A 485 13.85 -8.01 -4.33
N VAL A 486 14.13 -7.95 -3.01
CA VAL A 486 14.89 -6.84 -2.41
C VAL A 486 16.28 -6.72 -3.06
N GLN A 487 16.99 -7.84 -3.22
CA GLN A 487 18.34 -7.85 -3.79
C GLN A 487 18.35 -7.38 -5.25
N GLU A 488 17.43 -7.89 -6.08
CA GLU A 488 17.29 -7.48 -7.48
C GLU A 488 16.96 -6.00 -7.61
N MET A 489 16.03 -5.49 -6.79
CA MET A 489 15.68 -4.08 -6.76
C MET A 489 16.90 -3.20 -6.47
N VAL A 490 17.68 -3.55 -5.44
CA VAL A 490 18.86 -2.76 -5.04
C VAL A 490 19.97 -2.86 -6.09
N GLN A 491 20.26 -4.06 -6.57
CA GLN A 491 21.32 -4.28 -7.56
C GLN A 491 21.05 -3.50 -8.84
N GLN A 492 19.84 -3.63 -9.39
CA GLN A 492 19.45 -2.93 -10.59
C GLN A 492 19.34 -1.41 -10.35
N ALA A 493 18.91 -0.94 -9.18
CA ALA A 493 18.90 0.49 -8.89
C ALA A 493 20.31 1.09 -8.90
N VAL A 494 21.29 0.42 -8.29
CA VAL A 494 22.69 0.86 -8.30
C VAL A 494 23.24 0.91 -9.74
N GLU A 495 22.90 -0.08 -10.56
CA GLU A 495 23.25 -0.07 -11.98
C GLU A 495 22.65 1.14 -12.70
N MET A 496 21.35 1.39 -12.54
CA MET A 496 20.66 2.52 -13.19
C MET A 496 21.22 3.87 -12.74
N LEU A 497 21.57 4.03 -11.47
CA LEU A 497 22.18 5.25 -10.96
C LEU A 497 23.59 5.46 -11.53
N ARG A 498 24.40 4.41 -11.66
CA ARG A 498 25.72 4.49 -12.31
C ARG A 498 25.60 4.84 -13.79
N THR A 499 24.67 4.20 -14.49
CA THR A 499 24.37 4.51 -15.89
C THR A 499 23.93 5.96 -16.05
N GLY A 500 23.00 6.44 -15.22
CA GLY A 500 22.59 7.85 -15.22
C GLY A 500 23.75 8.80 -14.93
N GLY A 501 24.63 8.44 -13.99
CA GLY A 501 25.85 9.18 -13.68
C GLY A 501 26.82 9.27 -14.86
N SER A 502 26.90 8.25 -15.70
CA SER A 502 27.76 8.24 -16.90
C SER A 502 27.33 9.26 -17.97
N TYR A 503 26.09 9.76 -17.90
CA TYR A 503 25.62 10.82 -18.80
C TYR A 503 26.05 12.23 -18.35
N ILE A 504 26.62 12.35 -17.14
CA ILE A 504 27.08 13.64 -16.60
C ILE A 504 28.51 13.90 -17.10
N ASN A 505 28.64 14.81 -18.07
CA ASN A 505 29.94 15.29 -18.50
C ASN A 505 30.43 16.40 -17.54
N ALA A 506 31.37 16.07 -16.66
CA ALA A 506 32.16 17.07 -15.96
C ALA A 506 33.23 17.63 -16.93
N GLY A 507 32.81 18.43 -17.90
CA GLY A 507 33.75 19.19 -18.72
C GLY A 507 34.60 20.12 -17.83
N PRO A 508 35.84 20.49 -18.24
CA PRO A 508 36.55 21.56 -17.57
C PRO A 508 35.65 22.80 -17.55
N ALA A 509 35.53 23.44 -16.39
CA ALA A 509 34.79 24.70 -16.27
C ALA A 509 35.23 25.63 -17.40
N SER A 510 34.30 25.93 -18.31
CA SER A 510 34.57 26.81 -19.44
C SER A 510 35.13 28.12 -18.90
N LYS A 511 36.40 28.41 -19.18
CA LYS A 511 37.03 29.72 -18.92
C LYS A 511 36.60 30.70 -20.01
N LEU A 512 35.30 30.91 -20.16
CA LEU A 512 34.75 31.95 -21.03
C LEU A 512 33.98 32.96 -20.20
#